data_AF-A0A2V9G7P8-F1
#
_entry.id   AF-A0A2V9G7P8-F1
#
_cell.length_a   1.000
_cell.length_b   1.000
_cell.length_c   1.000
_cell.angle_alpha   90.00
_cell.angle_beta   90.00
_cell.angle_gamma   90.00
#
_symmetry.space_group_name_H-M   'P 1'
#
loop_
_entity.id
_entity.type
_entity.pdbx_description
1 polymer ?
#
loop_
_entity_poly.entity_id
_entity_poly.type
_entity_poly.pdbx_seq_one_letter_code
_entity_poly.pdbx_strand_id
1 'polypeptide(L)'
;MNIAEVVSGRAKLKGIRRALLSVAARNLLADQLRALLPAEAVVGPLRIREAQFKPGRKLTAYYDAAVYAEGKKAACVRPIAVTWESETGADRSGEMVDITKAVAEAVRRGVAAPFRQLTADLPELNMHMRISPLDARFTQLARLSDPQHVRTMLADTYASANGAGDRRRIRDYKVTSVKYRPGRRHVLRYDPEDPGSGETVFAKVYIGDKEARTPNRASNRFRRKDGARTFRVAGEVAGWLAERGGLNCLRPLAYVAEDAVVLYPRLCGVPLSDYARRLNADTAKWLRRAGEAVCALHQLPVALASRPEHGLAAEIRSIVRNSSHIRALLPDVGSVMEALLDRAQELHDRLSQEPPTFTHGDLKTEHLWVCAGGLTVMDLDSSRLADPALDVGYFLADWQFRQPHLDQAGTDEMYESFLAGYVPRALKDFLMRVRLCEAVELVKCAVRRVPLFENDWALRTAELVERSQALIHDVQRTLVLRGRFPLARSFDPRSAGKSRYLH
;
A
#
# COMPACT_ATOMS: atom_id res chain seq x y z
N MET A 1 -13.73 8.31 27.47
CA MET A 1 -12.39 7.99 26.92
C MET A 1 -11.77 9.30 26.47
N ASN A 2 -10.58 9.66 26.97
CA ASN A 2 -9.97 10.94 26.61
C ASN A 2 -9.32 10.83 25.21
N ILE A 3 -9.98 11.37 24.18
CA ILE A 3 -9.49 11.32 22.80
C ILE A 3 -8.20 12.12 22.63
N ALA A 4 -8.02 13.22 23.36
CA ALA A 4 -6.79 14.02 23.27
C ALA A 4 -5.57 13.22 23.75
N GLU A 5 -5.71 12.38 24.77
CA GLU A 5 -4.65 11.45 25.20
C GLU A 5 -4.37 10.35 24.17
N VAL A 6 -5.40 9.88 23.46
CA VAL A 6 -5.24 8.90 22.37
C VAL A 6 -4.49 9.52 21.19
N VAL A 7 -4.92 10.69 20.72
CA VAL A 7 -4.31 11.39 19.57
C VAL A 7 -2.89 11.87 19.89
N SER A 8 -2.61 12.31 21.11
CA SER A 8 -1.25 12.68 21.54
C SER A 8 -0.32 11.47 21.73
N GLY A 9 -0.88 10.27 21.94
CA GLY A 9 -0.11 9.05 22.24
C GLY A 9 0.13 8.81 23.73
N ARG A 10 -0.28 9.73 24.62
CA ARG A 10 -0.17 9.57 26.08
C ARG A 10 -0.96 8.37 26.60
N ALA A 11 -2.06 8.02 25.94
CA ALA A 11 -2.85 6.82 26.27
C ALA A 11 -2.15 5.49 25.89
N LYS A 12 -0.95 5.56 25.28
CA LYS A 12 -0.16 4.43 24.78
C LYS A 12 -0.95 3.54 23.82
N LEU A 13 -0.37 2.40 23.45
CA LEU A 13 -0.99 1.44 22.54
C LEU A 13 -2.34 0.94 23.07
N LYS A 14 -2.45 0.68 24.38
CA LYS A 14 -3.70 0.22 25.02
C LYS A 14 -4.86 1.19 24.81
N GLY A 15 -4.61 2.50 24.95
CA GLY A 15 -5.60 3.54 24.72
C GLY A 15 -6.05 3.62 23.26
N ILE A 16 -5.09 3.57 22.31
CA ILE A 16 -5.39 3.56 20.88
C ILE A 16 -6.26 2.34 20.52
N ARG A 17 -5.89 1.14 20.98
CA ARG A 17 -6.68 -0.07 20.74
C ARG A 17 -8.08 0.04 21.34
N ARG A 18 -8.21 0.58 22.55
CA ARG A 18 -9.52 0.81 23.18
C ARG A 18 -10.38 1.74 22.32
N ALA A 19 -9.80 2.79 21.75
CA ALA A 19 -10.51 3.70 20.85
C ALA A 19 -10.97 3.04 19.55
N LEU A 20 -10.24 2.04 19.06
CA LEU A 20 -10.55 1.35 17.79
C LEU A 20 -11.44 0.11 17.96
N LEU A 21 -11.31 -0.61 19.07
CA LEU A 21 -11.81 -1.98 19.21
C LEU A 21 -12.78 -2.19 20.36
N SER A 22 -12.90 -1.27 21.31
CA SER A 22 -13.80 -1.46 22.45
C SER A 22 -15.26 -1.54 21.99
N VAL A 23 -16.08 -2.29 22.73
CA VAL A 23 -17.52 -2.41 22.48
C VAL A 23 -18.17 -1.02 22.47
N ALA A 24 -17.82 -0.15 23.42
CA ALA A 24 -18.33 1.22 23.47
C ALA A 24 -17.98 2.04 22.22
N ALA A 25 -16.74 1.95 21.72
CA ALA A 25 -16.34 2.66 20.51
C ALA A 25 -17.05 2.13 19.26
N ARG A 26 -17.24 0.81 19.17
CA ARG A 26 -17.99 0.19 18.06
C ARG A 26 -19.47 0.53 18.10
N ASN A 27 -20.08 0.56 19.28
CA ASN A 27 -21.48 0.95 19.45
C ASN A 27 -21.67 2.41 19.07
N LEU A 28 -20.83 3.32 19.57
CA LEU A 28 -20.85 4.73 19.18
C LEU A 28 -20.76 4.87 17.66
N LEU A 29 -19.80 4.21 17.00
CA LEU A 29 -19.66 4.28 15.55
C LEU A 29 -20.90 3.73 14.83
N ALA A 30 -21.47 2.62 15.30
CA ALA A 30 -22.68 2.05 14.74
C ALA A 30 -23.88 2.99 14.91
N ASP A 31 -24.04 3.63 16.06
CA ASP A 31 -25.11 4.59 16.34
C ASP A 31 -25.01 5.80 15.41
N GLN A 32 -23.80 6.33 15.22
CA GLN A 32 -23.55 7.42 14.27
C GLN A 32 -23.89 7.01 12.84
N LEU A 33 -23.54 5.79 12.43
CA LEU A 33 -23.91 5.31 11.10
C LEU A 33 -25.42 5.09 10.92
N ARG A 34 -26.12 4.63 11.96
CA ARG A 34 -27.58 4.50 11.93
C ARG A 34 -28.25 5.86 11.76
N ALA A 35 -27.74 6.91 12.40
CA ALA A 35 -28.27 8.27 12.25
C ALA A 35 -28.15 8.82 10.80
N LEU A 36 -27.22 8.29 10.00
CA LEU A 36 -27.04 8.67 8.59
C LEU A 36 -27.88 7.83 7.63
N LEU A 37 -28.60 6.83 8.12
CA LEU A 37 -29.39 5.89 7.35
C LEU A 37 -30.91 6.15 7.52
N PRO A 38 -31.74 5.62 6.61
CA PRO A 38 -33.17 5.46 6.85
C PRO A 38 -33.46 4.61 8.09
N ALA A 39 -34.61 4.83 8.73
CA ALA A 39 -34.96 4.18 10.00
C ALA A 39 -35.06 2.65 9.86
N GLU A 40 -35.35 2.18 8.66
CA GLU A 40 -35.58 0.79 8.31
C GLU A 40 -34.27 0.05 7.96
N ALA A 41 -33.15 0.79 7.81
CA ALA A 41 -31.86 0.22 7.49
C ALA A 41 -31.06 -0.15 8.75
N VAL A 42 -30.38 -1.29 8.69
CA VAL A 42 -29.61 -1.84 9.82
C VAL A 42 -28.12 -1.80 9.53
N VAL A 43 -27.36 -1.23 10.47
CA VAL A 43 -25.89 -1.32 10.48
C VAL A 43 -25.48 -2.67 11.06
N GLY A 44 -24.84 -3.48 10.22
CA GLY A 44 -24.26 -4.76 10.58
C GLY A 44 -22.82 -4.66 11.10
N PRO A 45 -22.02 -5.74 10.94
CA PRO A 45 -20.64 -5.76 11.40
C PRO A 45 -19.77 -4.65 10.80
N LEU A 46 -18.96 -4.04 11.67
CA LEU A 46 -17.94 -3.05 11.32
C LEU A 46 -16.56 -3.72 11.35
N ARG A 47 -15.99 -3.98 10.18
CA ARG A 47 -14.67 -4.62 10.08
C ARG A 47 -13.59 -3.57 9.86
N ILE A 48 -12.71 -3.39 10.85
CA ILE A 48 -11.52 -2.57 10.66
C ILE A 48 -10.58 -3.23 9.62
N ARG A 49 -10.08 -2.42 8.70
CA ARG A 49 -9.15 -2.82 7.64
C ARG A 49 -7.76 -2.28 7.88
N GLU A 50 -7.67 -1.07 8.43
CA GLU A 50 -6.41 -0.36 8.61
C GLU A 50 -6.58 0.72 9.68
N ALA A 51 -5.51 0.99 10.42
CA ALA A 51 -5.41 2.18 11.26
C ALA A 51 -4.05 2.86 11.03
N GLN A 52 -4.04 4.18 11.01
CA GLN A 52 -2.85 5.01 10.90
C GLN A 52 -2.81 6.00 12.06
N PHE A 53 -1.71 5.98 12.80
CA PHE A 53 -1.50 6.88 13.91
C PHE A 53 -0.36 7.86 13.60
N LYS A 54 -0.62 9.15 13.83
CA LYS A 54 0.35 10.23 13.75
C LYS A 54 0.29 10.97 15.09
N PRO A 55 1.18 10.65 16.03
CA PRO A 55 1.18 11.23 17.38
C PRO A 55 1.09 12.75 17.34
N GLY A 56 0.24 13.32 18.19
CA GLY A 56 0.01 14.76 18.30
C GLY A 56 -0.73 15.39 17.13
N ARG A 57 -1.15 14.60 16.12
CA ARG A 57 -1.86 15.11 14.94
C ARG A 57 -3.18 14.41 14.72
N LYS A 58 -3.16 13.08 14.54
CA LYS A 58 -4.37 12.30 14.30
C LYS A 58 -4.24 10.79 14.41
N LEU A 59 -5.36 10.14 14.65
CA LEU A 59 -5.61 8.72 14.43
C LEU A 59 -6.66 8.58 13.32
N THR A 60 -6.40 7.79 12.29
CA THR A 60 -7.40 7.47 11.24
C THR A 60 -7.59 5.96 11.18
N ALA A 61 -8.82 5.49 11.21
CA ALA A 61 -9.17 4.10 11.00
C ALA A 61 -10.13 3.93 9.82
N TYR A 62 -9.92 2.87 9.06
CA TYR A 62 -10.71 2.53 7.88
C TYR A 62 -11.49 1.26 8.17
N TYR A 63 -12.80 1.31 7.95
CA TYR A 63 -13.73 0.22 8.22
C TYR A 63 -14.49 -0.15 6.95
N ASP A 64 -14.87 -1.41 6.84
CA ASP A 64 -15.97 -1.85 5.99
C ASP A 64 -17.20 -2.02 6.88
N ALA A 65 -18.26 -1.26 6.58
CA ALA A 65 -19.55 -1.43 7.23
C ALA A 65 -20.49 -2.24 6.35
N ALA A 66 -21.04 -3.34 6.88
CA ALA A 66 -22.18 -4.00 6.28
C ALA A 66 -23.44 -3.20 6.60
N VAL A 67 -24.23 -2.84 5.58
CA VAL A 67 -25.51 -2.15 5.74
C VAL A 67 -26.59 -2.96 5.04
N TYR A 68 -27.67 -3.24 5.77
CA TYR A 68 -28.85 -3.94 5.28
C TYR A 68 -29.96 -2.92 5.06
N ALA A 69 -30.39 -2.75 3.81
CA ALA A 69 -31.58 -1.96 3.51
C ALA A 69 -32.83 -2.79 3.78
N GLU A 70 -33.96 -2.12 4.01
CA GLU A 70 -35.24 -2.75 4.26
C GLU A 70 -35.59 -3.82 3.20
N GLY A 71 -36.03 -4.99 3.66
CA GLY A 71 -36.42 -6.11 2.80
C GLY A 71 -35.28 -6.79 2.03
N LYS A 72 -34.03 -6.29 2.10
CA LYS A 72 -32.88 -6.90 1.40
C LYS A 72 -32.13 -7.89 2.29
N LYS A 73 -32.06 -9.14 1.84
CA LYS A 73 -31.24 -10.19 2.49
C LYS A 73 -29.73 -9.96 2.35
N ALA A 74 -29.30 -9.28 1.29
CA ALA A 74 -27.89 -9.04 1.02
C ALA A 74 -27.44 -7.66 1.54
N ALA A 75 -26.37 -7.64 2.34
CA ALA A 75 -25.74 -6.40 2.78
C ALA A 75 -25.04 -5.70 1.61
N CYS A 76 -25.12 -4.37 1.58
CA CYS A 76 -24.13 -3.56 0.87
C CYS A 76 -22.96 -3.26 1.80
N VAL A 77 -21.74 -3.51 1.34
CA VAL A 77 -20.53 -3.13 2.08
C VAL A 77 -20.14 -1.71 1.68
N ARG A 78 -20.01 -0.82 2.68
CA ARG A 78 -19.68 0.59 2.49
C ARG A 78 -18.39 0.90 3.26
N PRO A 79 -17.30 1.26 2.57
CA PRO A 79 -16.07 1.69 3.23
C PRO A 79 -16.22 3.04 3.92
N ILE A 80 -15.60 3.16 5.08
CA ILE A 80 -15.72 4.32 5.98
C ILE A 80 -14.32 4.69 6.48
N ALA A 81 -14.00 5.97 6.47
CA ALA A 81 -12.84 6.53 7.14
C ALA A 81 -13.30 7.32 8.36
N VAL A 82 -12.79 6.95 9.54
CA VAL A 82 -13.03 7.67 10.80
C VAL A 82 -11.71 8.25 11.25
N THR A 83 -11.68 9.55 11.52
CA THR A 83 -10.47 10.23 11.96
C THR A 83 -10.73 11.04 13.22
N TRP A 84 -9.85 10.88 14.21
CA TRP A 84 -9.73 11.72 15.39
C TRP A 84 -8.54 12.66 15.20
N GLU A 85 -8.73 13.97 15.30
CA GLU A 85 -7.67 14.97 15.09
C GLU A 85 -7.41 15.82 16.34
N SER A 86 -6.25 16.46 16.42
CA SER A 86 -5.98 17.47 17.45
C SER A 86 -6.62 18.82 17.06
N GLU A 87 -7.09 19.58 18.05
CA GLU A 87 -7.74 20.89 17.88
C GLU A 87 -6.89 21.91 17.09
N THR A 88 -5.56 21.78 17.15
CA THR A 88 -4.59 22.65 16.47
C THR A 88 -4.50 22.48 14.95
N GLY A 89 -5.23 21.55 14.35
CA GLY A 89 -5.19 21.24 12.91
C GLY A 89 -6.32 21.83 12.06
N ALA A 90 -7.20 22.65 12.64
CA ALA A 90 -8.49 23.00 12.07
C ALA A 90 -8.48 24.29 11.23
N ASP A 91 -7.81 24.29 10.07
CA ASP A 91 -8.19 25.22 9.00
C ASP A 91 -9.11 24.47 8.01
N ARG A 92 -10.39 24.39 8.37
CA ARG A 92 -11.39 23.49 7.75
C ARG A 92 -12.41 24.20 6.86
N SER A 93 -12.38 25.54 6.79
CA SER A 93 -13.41 26.34 6.11
C SER A 93 -13.49 26.04 4.61
N GLY A 94 -12.34 25.98 3.93
CA GLY A 94 -12.27 25.64 2.50
C GLY A 94 -12.57 24.17 2.19
N GLU A 95 -12.20 23.25 3.08
CA GLU A 95 -12.46 21.81 2.92
C GLU A 95 -13.97 21.49 3.04
N MET A 96 -14.70 22.22 3.90
CA MET A 96 -16.13 22.02 4.12
C MET A 96 -16.96 22.34 2.86
N VAL A 97 -16.64 23.42 2.14
CA VAL A 97 -17.34 23.78 0.90
C VAL A 97 -17.18 22.70 -0.18
N ASP A 98 -15.97 22.15 -0.32
CA ASP A 98 -15.70 21.10 -1.30
C ASP A 98 -16.34 19.76 -0.92
N ILE A 99 -16.43 19.46 0.40
CA ILE A 99 -17.16 18.28 0.89
C ILE A 99 -18.65 18.39 0.56
N THR A 100 -19.28 19.54 0.80
CA THR A 100 -20.71 19.74 0.49
C THR A 100 -21.00 19.51 -0.99
N LYS A 101 -20.14 20.02 -1.89
CA LYS A 101 -20.26 19.76 -3.33
C LYS A 101 -20.13 18.28 -3.67
N ALA A 102 -19.18 17.58 -3.04
CA ALA A 102 -18.98 16.15 -3.25
C ALA A 102 -20.17 15.31 -2.74
N VAL A 103 -20.78 15.68 -1.61
CA VAL A 103 -22.02 15.06 -1.11
C VAL A 103 -23.17 15.29 -2.09
N ALA A 104 -23.36 16.52 -2.55
CA ALA A 104 -24.42 16.85 -3.51
C ALA A 104 -24.27 16.07 -4.83
N GLU A 105 -23.05 15.89 -5.32
CA GLU A 105 -22.76 15.05 -6.49
C GLU A 105 -23.13 13.58 -6.25
N ALA A 106 -22.74 13.02 -5.09
CA ALA A 106 -23.05 11.63 -4.75
C ALA A 106 -24.55 11.38 -4.59
N VAL A 107 -25.29 12.33 -4.02
CA VAL A 107 -26.76 12.27 -3.91
C VAL A 107 -27.40 12.38 -5.29
N ARG A 108 -26.98 13.34 -6.13
CA ARG A 108 -27.51 13.53 -7.50
C ARG A 108 -27.39 12.26 -8.34
N ARG A 109 -26.31 11.51 -8.16
CA ARG A 109 -26.05 10.24 -8.87
C ARG A 109 -26.66 9.00 -8.20
N GLY A 110 -27.33 9.15 -7.05
CA GLY A 110 -27.88 8.03 -6.29
C GLY A 110 -26.84 7.11 -5.64
N VAL A 111 -25.55 7.42 -5.73
CA VAL A 111 -24.46 6.61 -5.16
C VAL A 111 -24.25 6.83 -3.67
N ALA A 112 -24.95 7.81 -3.08
CA ALA A 112 -25.02 7.98 -1.63
C ALA A 112 -25.84 6.87 -0.94
N ALA A 113 -26.84 6.32 -1.63
CA ALA A 113 -27.74 5.32 -1.05
C ALA A 113 -26.96 4.09 -0.52
N PRO A 114 -27.42 3.46 0.58
CA PRO A 114 -28.62 3.80 1.35
C PRO A 114 -28.45 4.99 2.31
N PHE A 115 -27.26 5.59 2.41
CA PHE A 115 -27.04 6.73 3.29
C PHE A 115 -27.71 8.00 2.77
N ARG A 116 -28.30 8.76 3.70
CA ARG A 116 -28.87 10.10 3.44
C ARG A 116 -27.78 11.17 3.45
N GLN A 117 -26.69 10.94 4.17
CA GLN A 117 -25.50 11.78 4.23
C GLN A 117 -24.24 10.90 4.26
N LEU A 118 -23.14 11.39 3.69
CA LEU A 118 -21.88 10.64 3.59
C LEU A 118 -20.79 11.13 4.56
N THR A 119 -21.14 12.03 5.47
CA THR A 119 -20.23 12.61 6.45
C THR A 119 -20.94 12.81 7.78
N ALA A 120 -20.19 12.74 8.87
CA ALA A 120 -20.64 13.13 10.20
C ALA A 120 -19.47 13.72 10.98
N ASP A 121 -19.72 14.80 11.71
CA ASP A 121 -18.75 15.45 12.59
C ASP A 121 -19.25 15.36 14.04
N LEU A 122 -18.38 14.92 14.95
CA LEU A 122 -18.62 14.86 16.39
C LEU A 122 -17.57 15.73 17.09
N PRO A 123 -17.83 17.03 17.27
CA PRO A 123 -16.87 17.99 17.81
C PRO A 123 -16.38 17.60 19.22
N GLU A 124 -17.27 17.14 20.09
CA GLU A 124 -16.98 16.66 21.45
C GLU A 124 -15.97 15.51 21.50
N LEU A 125 -15.79 14.78 20.40
CA LEU A 125 -14.80 13.70 20.27
C LEU A 125 -13.66 14.05 19.32
N ASN A 126 -13.63 15.28 18.79
CA ASN A 126 -12.73 15.69 17.70
C ASN A 126 -12.69 14.66 16.55
N MET A 127 -13.85 14.04 16.27
CA MET A 127 -13.99 12.90 15.37
C MET A 127 -14.77 13.31 14.13
N HIS A 128 -14.30 12.91 12.96
CA HIS A 128 -15.01 13.06 11.70
C HIS A 128 -15.07 11.75 10.94
N MET A 129 -16.19 11.53 10.26
CA MET A 129 -16.48 10.31 9.51
C MET A 129 -16.71 10.67 8.04
N ARG A 130 -16.12 9.90 7.13
CA ARG A 130 -16.38 9.98 5.69
C ARG A 130 -16.74 8.62 5.15
N ILE A 131 -17.80 8.56 4.35
CA ILE A 131 -18.35 7.33 3.79
C ILE A 131 -18.13 7.35 2.28
N SER A 132 -17.62 6.26 1.73
CA SER A 132 -17.44 6.11 0.28
C SER A 132 -18.77 6.32 -0.46
N PRO A 133 -18.79 7.05 -1.59
CA PRO A 133 -17.66 7.54 -2.38
C PRO A 133 -17.26 9.02 -2.11
N LEU A 134 -17.34 9.50 -0.87
CA LEU A 134 -17.02 10.89 -0.53
C LEU A 134 -15.52 11.17 -0.48
N ASP A 135 -15.02 12.08 -1.32
CA ASP A 135 -13.69 12.67 -1.19
C ASP A 135 -13.59 14.00 -1.96
N ALA A 136 -13.45 15.11 -1.24
CA ALA A 136 -13.30 16.45 -1.83
C ALA A 136 -12.09 16.58 -2.77
N ARG A 137 -11.02 15.80 -2.55
CA ARG A 137 -9.82 15.85 -3.41
C ARG A 137 -9.96 15.00 -4.66
N PHE A 138 -10.85 14.01 -4.65
CA PHE A 138 -11.16 13.17 -5.80
C PHE A 138 -12.56 13.51 -6.27
N THR A 139 -12.72 14.71 -6.82
CA THR A 139 -14.03 15.30 -7.18
C THR A 139 -14.87 14.43 -8.12
N GLN A 140 -14.23 13.54 -8.89
CA GLN A 140 -14.87 12.61 -9.80
C GLN A 140 -15.23 11.26 -9.17
N LEU A 141 -14.89 11.00 -7.91
CA LEU A 141 -15.08 9.69 -7.27
C LEU A 141 -16.56 9.27 -7.22
N ALA A 142 -17.48 10.21 -6.97
CA ALA A 142 -18.91 9.96 -7.02
C ALA A 142 -19.36 9.55 -8.43
N ARG A 143 -18.86 10.22 -9.47
CA ARG A 143 -19.11 9.90 -10.87
C ARG A 143 -18.54 8.53 -11.26
N LEU A 144 -17.35 8.19 -10.82
CA LEU A 144 -16.75 6.87 -11.04
C LEU A 144 -17.40 5.75 -10.22
N SER A 145 -18.28 6.09 -9.28
CA SER A 145 -19.06 5.14 -8.49
C SER A 145 -20.46 4.90 -9.03
N ASP A 146 -20.85 5.64 -10.06
CA ASP A 146 -22.17 5.61 -10.69
C ASP A 146 -22.18 4.57 -11.83
N PRO A 147 -22.97 3.48 -11.71
CA PRO A 147 -23.05 2.42 -12.73
C PRO A 147 -23.33 2.94 -14.14
N GLN A 148 -24.15 3.98 -14.28
CA GLN A 148 -24.50 4.53 -15.59
C GLN A 148 -23.31 5.21 -16.25
N HIS A 149 -22.56 6.01 -15.47
CA HIS A 149 -21.32 6.64 -15.96
C HIS A 149 -20.27 5.58 -16.30
N VAL A 150 -20.10 4.58 -15.44
CA VAL A 150 -19.14 3.48 -15.67
C VAL A 150 -19.45 2.73 -16.96
N ARG A 151 -20.72 2.41 -17.22
CA ARG A 151 -21.15 1.77 -18.47
C ARG A 151 -20.76 2.59 -19.69
N THR A 152 -21.05 3.88 -19.71
CA THR A 152 -20.70 4.79 -20.82
C THR A 152 -19.19 4.87 -21.01
N MET A 153 -18.44 5.14 -19.94
CA MET A 153 -16.98 5.25 -19.97
C MET A 153 -16.31 3.97 -20.51
N LEU A 154 -16.77 2.79 -20.07
CA LEU A 154 -16.24 1.52 -20.56
C LEU A 154 -16.62 1.28 -22.02
N ALA A 155 -17.85 1.60 -22.43
CA ALA A 155 -18.28 1.48 -23.82
C ALA A 155 -17.42 2.34 -24.78
N ASP A 156 -17.13 3.58 -24.40
CA ASP A 156 -16.27 4.46 -25.19
C ASP A 156 -14.81 3.98 -25.21
N THR A 157 -14.34 3.42 -24.08
CA THR A 157 -13.00 2.83 -23.98
C THR A 157 -12.85 1.65 -24.94
N TYR A 158 -13.80 0.71 -24.95
CA TYR A 158 -13.75 -0.47 -25.83
C TYR A 158 -13.95 -0.10 -27.30
N ALA A 159 -14.83 0.86 -27.61
CA ALA A 159 -15.03 1.35 -28.97
C ALA A 159 -13.74 1.96 -29.56
N SER A 160 -12.95 2.65 -28.73
CA SER A 160 -11.67 3.24 -29.13
C SER A 160 -10.57 2.19 -29.35
N ALA A 161 -10.68 1.01 -28.74
CA ALA A 161 -9.68 -0.06 -28.82
C ALA A 161 -9.92 -1.07 -29.97
N ASN A 162 -11.18 -1.43 -30.25
CA ASN A 162 -11.51 -2.59 -31.09
C ASN A 162 -12.24 -2.26 -32.41
N GLY A 163 -12.37 -0.98 -32.77
CA GLY A 163 -13.26 -0.57 -33.86
C GLY A 163 -14.74 -0.79 -33.50
N ALA A 164 -15.66 -0.25 -34.30
CA ALA A 164 -17.08 -0.04 -33.96
C ALA A 164 -17.95 -1.30 -33.67
N GLY A 165 -17.37 -2.49 -33.56
CA GLY A 165 -18.07 -3.77 -33.59
C GLY A 165 -18.82 -4.18 -32.30
N ASP A 166 -18.49 -3.65 -31.12
CA ASP A 166 -18.97 -4.24 -29.84
C ASP A 166 -19.65 -3.27 -28.87
N ARG A 167 -20.19 -2.13 -29.37
CA ARG A 167 -20.98 -1.20 -28.52
C ARG A 167 -22.26 -1.83 -27.94
N ARG A 168 -22.71 -2.99 -28.45
CA ARG A 168 -24.07 -3.51 -28.26
C ARG A 168 -24.26 -4.52 -27.12
N ARG A 169 -23.22 -4.88 -26.35
CA ARG A 169 -23.32 -5.90 -25.28
C ARG A 169 -23.07 -5.40 -23.86
N ILE A 170 -22.67 -4.15 -23.66
CA ILE A 170 -22.25 -3.68 -22.33
C ILE A 170 -23.48 -3.29 -21.50
N ARG A 171 -23.88 -4.19 -20.59
CA ARG A 171 -24.92 -3.96 -19.56
C ARG A 171 -24.34 -3.23 -18.34
N ASP A 172 -25.19 -2.96 -17.35
CA ASP A 172 -24.80 -2.26 -16.14
C ASP A 172 -23.69 -2.99 -15.37
N TYR A 173 -22.87 -2.20 -14.66
CA TYR A 173 -21.79 -2.70 -13.82
C TYR A 173 -22.10 -2.47 -12.37
N LYS A 174 -21.92 -3.52 -11.56
CA LYS A 174 -21.81 -3.36 -10.11
C LYS A 174 -20.49 -2.70 -9.77
N VAL A 175 -20.55 -1.56 -9.10
CA VAL A 175 -19.36 -0.84 -8.61
C VAL A 175 -19.08 -1.19 -7.16
N THR A 176 -17.85 -1.64 -6.88
CA THR A 176 -17.37 -1.98 -5.54
C THR A 176 -16.09 -1.22 -5.23
N SER A 177 -16.04 -0.53 -4.10
CA SER A 177 -14.80 0.09 -3.63
C SER A 177 -13.86 -0.95 -3.04
N VAL A 178 -12.71 -1.17 -3.68
CA VAL A 178 -11.64 -2.07 -3.21
C VAL A 178 -10.72 -1.36 -2.23
N LYS A 179 -10.42 -0.08 -2.51
CA LYS A 179 -9.61 0.78 -1.65
C LYS A 179 -10.31 2.12 -1.52
N TYR A 180 -10.57 2.53 -0.29
CA TYR A 180 -11.08 3.86 0.02
C TYR A 180 -10.19 4.51 1.08
N ARG A 181 -9.34 5.44 0.65
CA ARG A 181 -8.48 6.24 1.53
C ARG A 181 -8.61 7.72 1.18
N PRO A 182 -9.55 8.44 1.82
CA PRO A 182 -9.78 9.85 1.54
C PRO A 182 -8.50 10.70 1.52
N GLY A 183 -8.39 11.57 0.52
CA GLY A 183 -7.25 12.43 0.24
C GLY A 183 -5.98 11.70 -0.18
N ARG A 184 -6.02 10.39 -0.45
CA ARG A 184 -4.83 9.61 -0.81
C ARG A 184 -4.99 8.72 -2.04
N ARG A 185 -5.84 7.69 -1.99
CA ARG A 185 -5.90 6.67 -3.06
C ARG A 185 -7.25 5.96 -3.02
N HIS A 186 -7.85 5.78 -4.20
CA HIS A 186 -9.04 4.97 -4.39
C HIS A 186 -8.83 3.94 -5.49
N VAL A 187 -9.38 2.75 -5.29
CA VAL A 187 -9.45 1.70 -6.30
C VAL A 187 -10.87 1.16 -6.29
N LEU A 188 -11.51 1.18 -7.46
CA LEU A 188 -12.84 0.64 -7.68
C LEU A 188 -12.73 -0.64 -8.51
N ARG A 189 -13.68 -1.55 -8.33
CA ARG A 189 -13.87 -2.75 -9.13
C ARG A 189 -15.25 -2.66 -9.77
N TYR A 190 -15.30 -2.85 -11.06
CA TYR A 190 -16.50 -2.89 -11.87
C TYR A 190 -16.70 -4.35 -12.28
N ASP A 191 -17.76 -4.96 -11.78
CA ASP A 191 -18.19 -6.29 -12.20
C ASP A 191 -19.42 -6.17 -13.10
N PRO A 192 -19.44 -6.79 -14.28
CA PRO A 192 -20.65 -6.78 -15.11
C PRO A 192 -21.77 -7.49 -14.36
N GLU A 193 -23.00 -6.97 -14.43
CA GLU A 193 -24.16 -7.63 -13.80
C GLU A 193 -24.47 -8.99 -14.43
N ASP A 194 -24.24 -9.10 -15.74
CA ASP A 194 -24.30 -10.34 -16.49
C ASP A 194 -22.88 -10.77 -16.90
N PRO A 195 -22.33 -11.89 -16.40
CA PRO A 195 -20.99 -12.32 -16.72
C PRO A 195 -20.71 -12.50 -18.22
N GLY A 196 -21.74 -12.72 -19.05
CA GLY A 196 -21.60 -12.80 -20.51
C GLY A 196 -21.54 -11.44 -21.22
N SER A 197 -21.76 -10.34 -20.49
CA SER A 197 -21.91 -8.99 -21.06
C SER A 197 -20.66 -8.11 -20.94
N GLY A 198 -19.59 -8.62 -20.33
CA GLY A 198 -18.33 -7.88 -20.18
C GLY A 198 -17.34 -8.56 -19.25
N GLU A 199 -16.20 -7.91 -19.03
CA GLU A 199 -15.16 -8.39 -18.11
C GLU A 199 -15.12 -7.53 -16.84
N THR A 200 -14.60 -8.11 -15.74
CA THR A 200 -14.29 -7.33 -14.53
C THR A 200 -13.16 -6.33 -14.82
N VAL A 201 -13.39 -5.06 -14.50
CA VAL A 201 -12.41 -3.97 -14.67
C VAL A 201 -12.05 -3.35 -13.32
N PHE A 202 -10.78 -3.03 -13.12
CA PHE A 202 -10.31 -2.28 -11.96
C PHE A 202 -9.97 -0.85 -12.36
N ALA A 203 -10.49 0.11 -11.61
CA ALA A 203 -10.28 1.54 -11.83
C ALA A 203 -9.44 2.13 -10.71
N LYS A 204 -8.23 2.57 -11.06
CA LYS A 204 -7.31 3.25 -10.14
C LYS A 204 -7.45 4.75 -10.33
N VAL A 205 -8.00 5.42 -9.32
CA VAL A 205 -8.40 6.83 -9.41
C VAL A 205 -7.26 7.72 -8.93
N TYR A 206 -7.02 8.81 -9.65
CA TYR A 206 -6.05 9.86 -9.33
C TYR A 206 -6.78 11.19 -9.09
N ILE A 207 -6.19 12.09 -8.32
CA ILE A 207 -6.68 13.45 -8.07
C ILE A 207 -6.74 14.21 -9.39
N GLY A 208 -7.94 14.66 -9.77
CA GLY A 208 -8.14 15.53 -10.93
C GLY A 208 -7.53 16.92 -10.72
N ASP A 209 -7.19 17.60 -11.81
CA ASP A 209 -6.66 18.96 -11.74
C ASP A 209 -7.82 19.94 -11.55
N LYS A 210 -7.97 20.45 -10.32
CA LYS A 210 -8.56 21.77 -10.08
C LYS A 210 -7.49 22.66 -9.48
N GLU A 211 -7.43 23.91 -9.94
CA GLU A 211 -6.59 24.99 -9.42
C GLU A 211 -6.97 25.30 -7.97
N ALA A 212 -6.54 24.48 -7.02
CA ALA A 212 -6.60 24.81 -5.60
C ALA A 212 -5.21 24.60 -5.01
N ARG A 213 -4.51 25.73 -4.88
CA ARG A 213 -3.30 25.91 -4.06
C ARG A 213 -3.57 25.33 -2.67
N THR A 214 -3.15 24.10 -2.41
CA THR A 214 -2.93 23.63 -1.04
C THR A 214 -1.45 23.86 -0.71
N PRO A 215 -1.12 24.73 0.26
CA PRO A 215 0.27 25.01 0.66
C PRO A 215 0.99 23.77 1.22
N ASN A 216 0.23 22.74 1.58
CA ASN A 216 0.74 21.53 2.19
C ASN A 216 1.33 20.58 1.12
N ARG A 217 2.62 20.76 0.82
CA ARG A 217 3.45 19.96 -0.11
C ARG A 217 3.42 18.43 0.14
N ALA A 218 2.85 17.96 1.25
CA ALA A 218 2.90 16.57 1.72
C ALA A 218 2.16 15.53 0.85
N SER A 219 1.41 15.90 -0.19
CA SER A 219 0.83 14.92 -1.13
C SER A 219 0.82 15.38 -2.58
N ASN A 220 2.00 15.66 -3.13
CA ASN A 220 2.19 15.86 -4.57
C ASN A 220 2.13 14.54 -5.38
N ARG A 221 1.52 13.49 -4.82
CA ARG A 221 1.36 12.16 -5.42
C ARG A 221 -0.11 11.90 -5.74
N PHE A 222 -0.32 10.96 -6.65
CA PHE A 222 -1.63 10.52 -7.14
C PHE A 222 -2.38 11.60 -7.90
N ARG A 223 -1.69 12.50 -8.63
CA ARG A 223 -2.34 13.50 -9.50
C ARG A 223 -2.65 12.94 -10.89
N ARG A 224 -3.44 13.66 -11.67
CA ARG A 224 -3.72 13.35 -13.09
C ARG A 224 -2.47 12.94 -13.87
N LYS A 225 -1.39 13.74 -13.79
CA LYS A 225 -0.10 13.45 -14.41
C LYS A 225 0.56 12.14 -13.92
N ASP A 226 0.31 11.73 -12.68
CA ASP A 226 0.80 10.46 -12.16
C ASP A 226 0.07 9.29 -12.82
N GLY A 227 -1.25 9.39 -13.01
CA GLY A 227 -2.05 8.38 -13.70
C GLY A 227 -1.65 8.23 -15.16
N ALA A 228 -1.51 9.35 -15.88
CA ALA A 228 -1.04 9.35 -17.26
C ALA A 228 0.34 8.70 -17.40
N ARG A 229 1.27 9.03 -16.49
CA ARG A 229 2.60 8.42 -16.45
C ARG A 229 2.53 6.92 -16.16
N THR A 230 1.77 6.48 -15.15
CA THR A 230 1.59 5.06 -14.82
C THR A 230 1.05 4.29 -16.02
N PHE A 231 0.02 4.82 -16.70
CA PHE A 231 -0.57 4.20 -17.89
C PHE A 231 0.48 3.99 -18.98
N ARG A 232 1.23 5.05 -19.32
CA ARG A 232 2.30 5.00 -20.32
C ARG A 232 3.38 3.98 -19.95
N VAL A 233 3.94 4.07 -18.75
CA VAL A 233 5.03 3.17 -18.31
C VAL A 233 4.58 1.71 -18.32
N ALA A 234 3.37 1.42 -17.81
CA ALA A 234 2.86 0.05 -17.80
C ALA A 234 2.57 -0.48 -19.21
N GLY A 235 2.12 0.37 -20.13
CA GLY A 235 1.94 0.02 -21.54
C GLY A 235 3.26 -0.27 -22.25
N GLU A 236 4.25 0.63 -22.11
CA GLU A 236 5.58 0.49 -22.71
C GLU A 236 6.34 -0.73 -22.17
N VAL A 237 6.31 -0.94 -20.85
CA VAL A 237 6.93 -2.12 -20.21
C VAL A 237 6.23 -3.41 -20.66
N ALA A 238 4.90 -3.42 -20.78
CA ALA A 238 4.17 -4.57 -21.31
C ALA A 238 4.50 -4.85 -22.79
N GLY A 239 4.76 -3.82 -23.60
CA GLY A 239 5.25 -3.99 -24.96
C GLY A 239 6.64 -4.63 -25.00
N TRP A 240 7.59 -4.05 -24.27
CA TRP A 240 8.98 -4.50 -24.24
C TRP A 240 9.14 -5.94 -23.72
N LEU A 241 8.39 -6.30 -22.67
CA LEU A 241 8.46 -7.64 -22.09
C LEU A 241 7.83 -8.72 -22.99
N ALA A 242 6.81 -8.37 -23.78
CA ALA A 242 6.17 -9.31 -24.70
C ALA A 242 7.13 -9.83 -25.78
N GLU A 243 8.12 -9.01 -26.19
CA GLU A 243 9.11 -9.39 -27.19
C GLU A 243 10.19 -10.36 -26.68
N ARG A 244 10.43 -10.38 -25.37
CA ARG A 244 11.54 -11.13 -24.74
C ARG A 244 11.11 -12.41 -24.02
N GLY A 245 9.83 -12.49 -23.63
CA GLY A 245 9.32 -13.62 -22.85
C GLY A 245 9.85 -13.66 -21.40
N GLY A 246 9.43 -14.66 -20.62
CA GLY A 246 9.89 -14.89 -19.24
C GLY A 246 9.14 -14.12 -18.15
N LEU A 247 8.76 -12.85 -18.40
CA LEU A 247 7.89 -12.06 -17.52
C LEU A 247 6.86 -11.30 -18.36
N ASN A 248 5.60 -11.28 -17.94
CA ASN A 248 4.56 -10.43 -18.49
C ASN A 248 4.36 -9.19 -17.60
N CYS A 249 3.82 -8.10 -18.16
CA CYS A 249 3.34 -6.96 -17.37
C CYS A 249 1.84 -6.77 -17.59
N LEU A 250 1.10 -6.48 -16.52
CA LEU A 250 -0.32 -6.18 -16.59
C LEU A 250 -0.53 -4.88 -17.38
N ARG A 251 -0.90 -5.04 -18.65
CA ARG A 251 -1.19 -3.93 -19.55
C ARG A 251 -2.49 -3.24 -19.10
N PRO A 252 -2.48 -1.92 -18.83
CA PRO A 252 -3.71 -1.19 -18.58
C PRO A 252 -4.58 -1.14 -19.83
N LEU A 253 -5.91 -1.14 -19.65
CA LEU A 253 -6.88 -1.03 -20.74
C LEU A 253 -6.89 0.37 -21.33
N ALA A 254 -6.96 1.40 -20.47
CA ALA A 254 -7.01 2.79 -20.89
C ALA A 254 -6.66 3.75 -19.76
N TYR A 255 -6.35 4.97 -20.14
CA TYR A 255 -6.34 6.14 -19.26
C TYR A 255 -7.41 7.12 -19.70
N VAL A 256 -8.42 7.32 -18.85
CA VAL A 256 -9.51 8.27 -19.11
C VAL A 256 -9.10 9.61 -18.49
N ALA A 257 -8.57 10.51 -19.31
CA ALA A 257 -7.95 11.77 -18.86
C ALA A 257 -8.94 12.69 -18.13
N GLU A 258 -10.19 12.75 -18.59
CA GLU A 258 -11.25 13.56 -17.98
C GLU A 258 -11.43 13.17 -16.50
N ASP A 259 -11.49 11.87 -16.24
CA ASP A 259 -11.68 11.27 -14.91
C ASP A 259 -10.38 11.00 -14.15
N ALA A 260 -9.21 11.29 -14.75
CA ALA A 260 -7.92 10.96 -14.17
C ALA A 260 -7.88 9.52 -13.61
N VAL A 261 -8.34 8.54 -14.38
CA VAL A 261 -8.46 7.14 -13.96
C VAL A 261 -7.72 6.22 -14.93
N VAL A 262 -6.97 5.27 -14.38
CA VAL A 262 -6.34 4.19 -15.15
C VAL A 262 -7.17 2.93 -14.97
N LEU A 263 -7.61 2.35 -16.08
CA LEU A 263 -8.41 1.12 -16.11
C LEU A 263 -7.50 -0.08 -16.35
N TYR A 264 -7.70 -1.14 -15.58
CA TYR A 264 -6.95 -2.39 -15.67
C TYR A 264 -7.90 -3.57 -15.86
N PRO A 265 -7.52 -4.58 -16.65
CA PRO A 265 -8.30 -5.81 -16.71
C PRO A 265 -8.16 -6.58 -15.40
N ARG A 266 -9.08 -7.51 -15.15
CA ARG A 266 -8.89 -8.49 -14.08
C ARG A 266 -7.72 -9.40 -14.42
N LEU A 267 -6.77 -9.50 -13.49
CA LEU A 267 -5.70 -10.50 -13.57
C LEU A 267 -6.21 -11.85 -13.05
N CYS A 268 -6.06 -12.90 -13.84
CA CYS A 268 -6.42 -14.27 -13.49
C CYS A 268 -5.16 -15.07 -13.15
N GLY A 269 -5.02 -15.46 -11.88
CA GLY A 269 -3.86 -16.17 -11.37
C GLY A 269 -3.85 -16.16 -9.85
N VAL A 270 -2.70 -16.49 -9.29
CA VAL A 270 -2.46 -16.46 -7.84
C VAL A 270 -1.25 -15.57 -7.57
N PRO A 271 -1.34 -14.58 -6.67
CA PRO A 271 -0.18 -13.76 -6.32
C PRO A 271 0.90 -14.62 -5.68
N LEU A 272 2.17 -14.32 -5.94
CA LEU A 272 3.30 -15.08 -5.41
C LEU A 272 3.29 -15.09 -3.86
N SER A 273 2.76 -14.03 -3.24
CA SER A 273 2.53 -13.96 -1.79
C SER A 273 1.69 -15.12 -1.23
N ASP A 274 0.83 -15.74 -2.03
CA ASP A 274 -0.07 -16.81 -1.60
C ASP A 274 0.58 -18.20 -1.69
N TYR A 275 1.60 -18.37 -2.54
CA TYR A 275 2.44 -19.58 -2.62
C TYR A 275 3.35 -19.71 -1.39
N ALA A 276 3.69 -18.58 -0.77
CA ALA A 276 4.49 -18.55 0.44
C ALA A 276 3.91 -19.38 1.60
N ARG A 277 2.61 -19.70 1.58
CA ARG A 277 1.95 -20.57 2.57
C ARG A 277 2.30 -22.06 2.45
N ARG A 278 2.98 -22.48 1.39
CA ARG A 278 3.33 -23.89 1.12
C ARG A 278 4.74 -23.93 0.55
N LEU A 279 5.79 -23.96 1.39
CA LEU A 279 7.14 -24.26 0.92
C LEU A 279 7.16 -25.67 0.35
N ASN A 280 7.20 -25.78 -0.97
CA ASN A 280 7.28 -27.03 -1.70
C ASN A 280 8.03 -26.77 -3.02
N ALA A 281 8.20 -27.82 -3.83
CA ALA A 281 8.88 -27.73 -5.12
C ALA A 281 8.28 -26.67 -6.05
N ASP A 282 6.96 -26.43 -5.99
CA ASP A 282 6.32 -25.37 -6.77
C ASP A 282 6.73 -23.98 -6.31
N THR A 283 6.84 -23.76 -5.00
CA THR A 283 7.29 -22.48 -4.43
C THR A 283 8.73 -22.17 -4.81
N ALA A 284 9.65 -23.12 -4.67
CA ALA A 284 11.05 -22.95 -5.10
C ALA A 284 11.16 -22.62 -6.60
N LYS A 285 10.39 -23.33 -7.44
CA LYS A 285 10.28 -23.05 -8.88
C LYS A 285 9.79 -21.63 -9.17
N TRP A 286 8.74 -21.16 -8.47
CA TRP A 286 8.20 -19.82 -8.70
C TRP A 286 9.11 -18.71 -8.16
N LEU A 287 9.85 -18.96 -7.08
CA LEU A 287 10.87 -18.05 -6.57
C LEU A 287 12.03 -17.89 -7.56
N ARG A 288 12.51 -18.99 -8.15
CA ARG A 288 13.50 -18.95 -9.23
C ARG A 288 13.01 -18.13 -10.42
N ARG A 289 11.79 -18.39 -10.88
CA ARG A 289 11.16 -17.60 -11.96
C ARG A 289 10.98 -16.13 -11.57
N ALA A 290 10.70 -15.83 -10.31
CA ALA A 290 10.61 -14.46 -9.82
C ALA A 290 11.99 -13.77 -9.89
N GLY A 291 13.07 -14.48 -9.55
CA GLY A 291 14.43 -13.99 -9.76
C GLY A 291 14.71 -13.64 -11.22
N GLU A 292 14.42 -14.58 -12.14
CA GLU A 292 14.58 -14.37 -13.59
C GLU A 292 13.76 -13.15 -14.08
N ALA A 293 12.52 -13.04 -13.61
CA ALA A 293 11.62 -11.96 -13.95
C ALA A 293 12.12 -10.60 -13.47
N VAL A 294 12.62 -10.51 -12.23
CA VAL A 294 13.16 -9.26 -11.68
C VAL A 294 14.45 -8.87 -12.38
N CYS A 295 15.29 -9.84 -12.76
CA CYS A 295 16.48 -9.61 -13.58
C CYS A 295 16.10 -9.04 -14.96
N ALA A 296 15.08 -9.60 -15.62
CA ALA A 296 14.56 -9.08 -16.88
C ALA A 296 13.99 -7.66 -16.73
N LEU A 297 13.31 -7.38 -15.61
CA LEU A 297 12.80 -6.04 -15.28
C LEU A 297 13.95 -5.02 -15.16
N HIS A 298 15.05 -5.38 -14.51
CA HIS A 298 16.21 -4.50 -14.33
C HIS A 298 17.02 -4.27 -15.62
N GLN A 299 16.76 -5.03 -16.68
CA GLN A 299 17.30 -4.82 -18.02
C GLN A 299 16.44 -3.93 -18.91
N LEU A 300 15.29 -3.44 -18.41
CA LEU A 300 14.45 -2.50 -19.15
C LEU A 300 15.23 -1.20 -19.46
N PRO A 301 14.97 -0.56 -20.62
CA PRO A 301 15.59 0.70 -20.96
C PRO A 301 15.36 1.76 -19.88
N VAL A 302 16.43 2.43 -19.45
CA VAL A 302 16.38 3.48 -18.42
C VAL A 302 15.43 4.64 -18.81
N ALA A 303 15.21 4.87 -20.10
CA ALA A 303 14.28 5.87 -20.61
C ALA A 303 12.80 5.61 -20.26
N LEU A 304 12.44 4.37 -19.91
CA LEU A 304 11.09 4.01 -19.45
C LEU A 304 10.85 4.51 -18.02
N ALA A 305 11.90 4.67 -17.21
CA ALA A 305 11.79 5.26 -15.89
C ALA A 305 11.50 6.76 -16.02
N SER A 306 10.48 7.23 -15.31
CA SER A 306 9.96 8.59 -15.46
C SER A 306 9.79 9.34 -14.16
N ARG A 307 10.34 8.78 -13.09
CA ARG A 307 10.49 9.43 -11.79
C ARG A 307 11.97 9.77 -11.57
N PRO A 308 12.27 10.77 -10.73
CA PRO A 308 13.64 11.02 -10.29
C PRO A 308 14.28 9.76 -9.72
N GLU A 309 15.60 9.67 -9.89
CA GLU A 309 16.41 8.61 -9.30
C GLU A 309 16.22 8.55 -7.78
N HIS A 310 16.30 7.34 -7.24
CA HIS A 310 16.07 7.07 -5.83
C HIS A 310 17.13 6.11 -5.29
N GLY A 311 17.94 6.60 -4.37
CA GLY A 311 18.92 5.79 -3.64
C GLY A 311 18.44 5.39 -2.23
N LEU A 312 19.26 4.58 -1.55
CA LEU A 312 19.00 4.10 -0.19
C LEU A 312 18.71 5.25 0.80
N ALA A 313 19.48 6.34 0.72
CA ALA A 313 19.30 7.50 1.58
C ALA A 313 17.89 8.12 1.46
N ALA A 314 17.33 8.14 0.26
CA ALA A 314 15.97 8.63 0.03
C ALA A 314 14.91 7.68 0.61
N GLU A 315 15.16 6.36 0.57
CA GLU A 315 14.30 5.37 1.21
C GLU A 315 14.33 5.49 2.73
N ILE A 316 15.51 5.58 3.34
CA ILE A 316 15.70 5.79 4.78
C ILE A 316 14.97 7.04 5.25
N ARG A 317 15.17 8.20 4.59
CA ARG A 317 14.43 9.43 4.91
C ARG A 317 12.92 9.24 4.85
N SER A 318 12.43 8.43 3.90
CA SER A 318 11.01 8.13 3.81
C SER A 318 10.53 7.23 4.94
N ILE A 319 11.34 6.29 5.41
CA ILE A 319 11.02 5.41 6.54
C ILE A 319 10.95 6.22 7.84
N VAL A 320 12.01 6.99 8.16
CA VAL A 320 12.09 7.84 9.36
C VAL A 320 10.91 8.81 9.44
N ARG A 321 10.56 9.46 8.33
CA ARG A 321 9.41 10.37 8.28
C ARG A 321 8.07 9.71 8.62
N ASN A 322 7.92 8.40 8.39
CA ASN A 322 6.69 7.66 8.65
C ASN A 322 6.72 6.85 9.97
N SER A 323 7.84 6.81 10.69
CA SER A 323 8.02 5.98 11.89
C SER A 323 7.63 6.65 13.21
N SER A 324 7.08 7.87 13.18
CA SER A 324 6.79 8.65 14.41
C SER A 324 5.92 7.92 15.42
N HIS A 325 5.01 7.06 14.98
CA HIS A 325 4.17 6.24 15.85
C HIS A 325 4.95 5.15 16.60
N ILE A 326 5.99 4.55 15.99
CA ILE A 326 6.86 3.58 16.68
C ILE A 326 7.62 4.32 17.79
N ARG A 327 8.24 5.47 17.49
CA ARG A 327 8.95 6.27 18.51
C ARG A 327 8.07 6.66 19.69
N ALA A 328 6.80 6.97 19.45
CA ALA A 328 5.86 7.36 20.49
C ALA A 328 5.35 6.16 21.32
N LEU A 329 5.21 4.98 20.72
CA LEU A 329 4.56 3.82 21.36
C LEU A 329 5.55 2.75 21.85
N LEU A 330 6.73 2.67 21.24
CA LEU A 330 7.83 1.74 21.53
C LEU A 330 9.16 2.51 21.44
N PRO A 331 9.46 3.42 22.40
CA PRO A 331 10.60 4.32 22.31
C PRO A 331 11.94 3.59 22.17
N ASP A 332 12.14 2.47 22.88
CA ASP A 332 13.38 1.69 22.81
C ASP A 332 13.57 1.08 21.41
N VAL A 333 12.51 0.49 20.83
CA VAL A 333 12.51 -0.05 19.46
C VAL A 333 12.73 1.08 18.45
N GLY A 334 12.13 2.25 18.68
CA GLY A 334 12.31 3.44 17.85
C GLY A 334 13.77 3.92 17.82
N SER A 335 14.44 3.94 18.96
CA SER A 335 15.86 4.33 19.07
C SER A 335 16.77 3.31 18.37
N VAL A 336 16.53 2.01 18.57
CA VAL A 336 17.28 0.95 17.86
C VAL A 336 17.09 1.08 16.36
N MET A 337 15.84 1.24 15.90
CA MET A 337 15.52 1.42 14.48
C MET A 337 16.26 2.61 13.85
N GLU A 338 16.31 3.78 14.50
CA GLU A 338 17.03 4.95 13.98
C GLU A 338 18.54 4.66 13.85
N ALA A 339 19.16 4.10 14.89
CA ALA A 339 20.57 3.71 14.86
C ALA A 339 20.90 2.68 13.76
N LEU A 340 19.99 1.73 13.52
CA LEU A 340 20.13 0.75 12.44
C LEU A 340 20.07 1.40 11.05
N LEU A 341 19.16 2.35 10.83
CA LEU A 341 19.04 3.04 9.55
C LEU A 341 20.27 3.92 9.27
N ASP A 342 20.78 4.63 10.28
CA ASP A 342 22.02 5.40 10.17
C ASP A 342 23.20 4.47 9.85
N ARG A 343 23.28 3.33 10.55
CA ARG A 343 24.32 2.33 10.32
C ARG A 343 24.25 1.72 8.92
N ALA A 344 23.06 1.43 8.42
CA ALA A 344 22.87 0.90 7.07
C ALA A 344 23.36 1.90 6.01
N GLN A 345 23.11 3.20 6.21
CA GLN A 345 23.63 4.26 5.33
C GLN A 345 25.16 4.29 5.34
N GLU A 346 25.80 4.28 6.51
CA GLU A 346 27.26 4.28 6.63
C GLU A 346 27.93 3.07 5.94
N LEU A 347 27.31 1.89 6.05
CA LEU A 347 27.82 0.67 5.41
C LEU A 347 27.62 0.73 3.89
N HIS A 348 26.47 1.23 3.44
CA HIS A 348 26.17 1.40 2.02
C HIS A 348 27.17 2.31 1.32
N ASP A 349 27.55 3.43 1.95
CA ASP A 349 28.49 4.41 1.37
C ASP A 349 29.92 3.86 1.19
N ARG A 350 30.24 2.71 1.80
CA ARG A 350 31.52 2.00 1.66
C ARG A 350 31.50 0.88 0.62
N LEU A 351 30.33 0.56 0.09
CA LEU A 351 30.17 -0.46 -0.94
C LEU A 351 30.33 0.17 -2.32
N SER A 352 30.89 -0.61 -3.25
CA SER A 352 30.94 -0.22 -4.65
C SER A 352 29.52 -0.05 -5.18
N GLN A 353 29.24 1.15 -5.68
CA GLN A 353 27.96 1.51 -6.28
C GLN A 353 27.91 1.03 -7.73
N GLU A 354 26.73 0.70 -8.20
CA GLU A 354 26.47 0.33 -9.60
C GLU A 354 25.55 1.36 -10.26
N PRO A 355 25.59 1.49 -11.60
CA PRO A 355 24.68 2.37 -12.31
C PRO A 355 23.21 2.03 -11.98
N PRO A 356 22.36 3.03 -11.72
CA PRO A 356 20.94 2.82 -11.51
C PRO A 356 20.29 2.14 -12.71
N THR A 357 19.39 1.20 -12.43
CA THR A 357 18.61 0.47 -13.44
C THR A 357 17.14 0.81 -13.31
N PHE A 358 16.32 0.39 -14.28
CA PHE A 358 14.87 0.44 -14.11
C PHE A 358 14.46 -0.50 -12.97
N THR A 359 13.83 0.04 -11.94
CA THR A 359 13.31 -0.73 -10.80
C THR A 359 11.79 -0.58 -10.69
N HIS A 360 11.13 -1.58 -10.11
CA HIS A 360 9.73 -1.52 -9.72
C HIS A 360 9.50 -0.47 -8.63
N GLY A 361 10.40 -0.37 -7.64
CA GLY A 361 10.37 0.59 -6.55
C GLY A 361 9.30 0.34 -5.47
N ASP A 362 8.59 -0.78 -5.54
CA ASP A 362 7.63 -1.29 -4.53
C ASP A 362 7.43 -2.80 -4.73
N LEU A 363 8.52 -3.54 -4.94
CA LEU A 363 8.53 -4.94 -5.38
C LEU A 363 8.10 -5.91 -4.26
N LYS A 364 6.81 -5.92 -3.94
CA LYS A 364 6.22 -6.92 -3.05
C LYS A 364 5.87 -8.18 -3.82
N THR A 365 5.88 -9.31 -3.12
CA THR A 365 5.47 -10.61 -3.65
C THR A 365 3.99 -10.63 -4.11
N GLU A 366 3.16 -9.71 -3.61
CA GLU A 366 1.76 -9.55 -4.07
C GLU A 366 1.63 -8.86 -5.45
N HIS A 367 2.72 -8.27 -5.95
CA HIS A 367 2.76 -7.61 -7.27
C HIS A 367 3.27 -8.54 -8.38
N LEU A 368 3.70 -9.75 -8.05
CA LEU A 368 4.05 -10.80 -9.00
C LEU A 368 2.98 -11.89 -8.95
N TRP A 369 2.36 -12.19 -10.08
CA TRP A 369 1.25 -13.14 -10.17
C TRP A 369 1.63 -14.32 -11.04
N VAL A 370 1.36 -15.52 -10.54
CA VAL A 370 1.44 -16.75 -11.30
C VAL A 370 0.15 -16.91 -12.11
N CYS A 371 0.26 -16.71 -13.41
CA CYS A 371 -0.83 -16.83 -14.38
C CYS A 371 -0.57 -18.02 -15.32
N ALA A 372 -1.55 -18.38 -16.15
CA ALA A 372 -1.41 -19.45 -17.14
C ALA A 372 -0.21 -19.23 -18.09
N GLY A 373 0.05 -17.97 -18.47
CA GLY A 373 1.18 -17.57 -19.31
C GLY A 373 2.51 -17.31 -18.57
N GLY A 374 2.63 -17.73 -17.31
CA GLY A 374 3.82 -17.47 -16.47
C GLY A 374 3.63 -16.32 -15.50
N LEU A 375 4.73 -15.69 -15.09
CA LEU A 375 4.67 -14.57 -14.13
C LEU A 375 4.18 -13.29 -14.80
N THR A 376 3.34 -12.54 -14.09
CA THR A 376 2.87 -11.21 -14.49
C THR A 376 3.17 -10.20 -13.38
N VAL A 377 3.88 -9.13 -13.70
CA VAL A 377 4.14 -7.99 -12.80
C VAL A 377 3.04 -6.94 -12.91
N MET A 378 2.69 -6.28 -11.81
CA MET A 378 1.70 -5.19 -11.77
C MET A 378 2.11 -4.08 -10.80
N ASP A 379 1.39 -2.95 -10.81
CA ASP A 379 1.61 -1.77 -9.93
C ASP A 379 2.96 -1.02 -10.12
N LEU A 380 3.27 -0.69 -11.37
CA LEU A 380 4.43 0.16 -11.75
C LEU A 380 4.26 1.65 -11.38
N ASP A 381 3.41 2.00 -10.41
CA ASP A 381 3.24 3.38 -9.92
C ASP A 381 4.53 3.98 -9.37
N SER A 382 5.35 3.10 -8.77
CA SER A 382 6.54 3.45 -8.02
C SER A 382 7.82 3.28 -8.83
N SER A 383 7.73 2.86 -10.10
CA SER A 383 8.90 2.56 -10.92
C SER A 383 9.75 3.80 -11.18
N ARG A 384 11.07 3.59 -11.16
CA ARG A 384 12.08 4.66 -11.21
C ARG A 384 13.47 4.08 -11.46
N LEU A 385 14.44 4.96 -11.67
CA LEU A 385 15.86 4.58 -11.62
C LEU A 385 16.31 4.44 -10.17
N ALA A 386 16.92 3.31 -9.84
CA ALA A 386 17.48 3.04 -8.52
C ALA A 386 18.53 1.92 -8.59
N ASP A 387 19.26 1.71 -7.49
CA ASP A 387 20.08 0.51 -7.32
C ASP A 387 19.16 -0.73 -7.39
N PRO A 388 19.41 -1.70 -8.30
CA PRO A 388 18.63 -2.93 -8.37
C PRO A 388 18.57 -3.71 -7.04
N ALA A 389 19.56 -3.53 -6.16
CA ALA A 389 19.56 -4.11 -4.82
C ALA A 389 18.37 -3.66 -3.94
N LEU A 390 17.78 -2.48 -4.20
CA LEU A 390 16.60 -2.01 -3.45
C LEU A 390 15.35 -2.84 -3.75
N ASP A 391 15.13 -3.20 -5.01
CA ASP A 391 14.01 -4.06 -5.40
C ASP A 391 14.19 -5.47 -4.82
N VAL A 392 15.38 -6.05 -4.97
CA VAL A 392 15.67 -7.39 -4.46
C VAL A 392 15.58 -7.43 -2.94
N GLY A 393 16.18 -6.45 -2.26
CA GLY A 393 16.09 -6.33 -0.80
C GLY A 393 14.64 -6.21 -0.33
N TYR A 394 13.81 -5.43 -1.03
CA TYR A 394 12.40 -5.32 -0.66
C TYR A 394 11.62 -6.62 -0.93
N PHE A 395 11.87 -7.31 -2.03
CA PHE A 395 11.25 -8.61 -2.30
C PHE A 395 11.50 -9.60 -1.17
N LEU A 396 12.76 -9.71 -0.73
CA LEU A 396 13.19 -10.61 0.33
C LEU A 396 12.59 -10.22 1.70
N ALA A 397 12.59 -8.93 2.03
CA ALA A 397 11.97 -8.41 3.24
C ALA A 397 10.45 -8.61 3.25
N ASP A 398 9.77 -8.43 2.11
CA ASP A 398 8.33 -8.67 1.97
C ASP A 398 7.98 -10.16 2.18
N TRP A 399 8.79 -11.08 1.63
CA TRP A 399 8.59 -12.50 1.84
C TRP A 399 8.71 -12.88 3.33
N GLN A 400 9.79 -12.45 3.99
CA GLN A 400 9.97 -12.68 5.43
C GLN A 400 8.84 -12.08 6.27
N PHE A 401 8.40 -10.86 5.94
CA PHE A 401 7.26 -10.23 6.62
C PHE A 401 5.97 -11.05 6.52
N ARG A 402 5.74 -11.70 5.37
CA ARG A 402 4.57 -12.56 5.14
C ARG A 402 4.72 -13.96 5.72
N GLN A 403 5.95 -14.41 5.95
CA GLN A 403 6.29 -15.71 6.51
C GLN A 403 7.03 -15.56 7.86
N PRO A 404 6.36 -15.02 8.90
CA PRO A 404 7.01 -14.78 10.18
C PRO A 404 7.51 -16.05 10.87
N HIS A 405 6.92 -17.22 10.55
CA HIS A 405 7.24 -18.52 11.13
C HIS A 405 8.25 -19.34 10.30
N LEU A 406 8.80 -18.76 9.24
CA LEU A 406 9.85 -19.40 8.45
C LEU A 406 11.10 -19.56 9.32
N ASP A 407 11.63 -20.78 9.42
CA ASP A 407 12.91 -21.00 10.07
C ASP A 407 14.08 -20.54 9.18
N GLN A 408 15.31 -20.65 9.68
CA GLN A 408 16.48 -20.22 8.94
C GLN A 408 16.68 -21.06 7.66
N ALA A 409 16.45 -22.37 7.73
CA ALA A 409 16.62 -23.27 6.58
C ALA A 409 15.64 -22.94 5.44
N GLY A 410 14.36 -22.71 5.75
CA GLY A 410 13.38 -22.31 4.75
C GLY A 410 13.62 -20.89 4.22
N THR A 411 14.20 -20.00 5.04
CA THR A 411 14.64 -18.69 4.57
C THR A 411 15.80 -18.84 3.57
N ASP A 412 16.80 -19.65 3.90
CA ASP A 412 17.96 -19.88 3.02
C ASP A 412 17.55 -20.55 1.70
N GLU A 413 16.68 -21.55 1.74
CA GLU A 413 16.14 -22.21 0.52
C GLU A 413 15.40 -21.21 -0.39
N MET A 414 14.61 -20.30 0.20
CA MET A 414 13.92 -19.25 -0.54
C MET A 414 14.91 -18.31 -1.22
N TYR A 415 15.96 -17.90 -0.49
CA TYR A 415 17.01 -17.02 -0.97
C TYR A 415 17.76 -17.66 -2.12
N GLU A 416 18.21 -18.89 -1.93
CA GLU A 416 18.93 -19.66 -2.94
C GLU A 416 18.07 -19.82 -4.19
N SER A 417 16.78 -20.18 -4.03
CA SER A 417 15.86 -20.33 -5.16
C SER A 417 15.71 -19.02 -5.94
N PHE A 418 15.43 -17.91 -5.27
CA PHE A 418 15.26 -16.60 -5.92
C PHE A 418 16.57 -16.13 -6.57
N LEU A 419 17.69 -16.13 -5.85
CA LEU A 419 18.98 -15.64 -6.34
C LEU A 419 19.52 -16.49 -7.48
N ALA A 420 19.27 -17.80 -7.48
CA ALA A 420 19.66 -18.68 -8.57
C ALA A 420 18.96 -18.34 -9.90
N GLY A 421 17.79 -17.69 -9.85
CA GLY A 421 17.13 -17.13 -11.03
C GLY A 421 17.56 -15.69 -11.34
N TYR A 422 17.80 -14.88 -10.30
CA TYR A 422 18.13 -13.46 -10.46
C TYR A 422 19.54 -13.25 -11.03
N VAL A 423 20.58 -13.92 -10.50
CA VAL A 423 21.95 -13.85 -11.06
C VAL A 423 22.79 -15.07 -10.64
N PRO A 424 23.23 -15.96 -11.57
CA PRO A 424 24.19 -17.03 -11.25
C PRO A 424 25.60 -16.55 -10.84
N ARG A 425 25.94 -15.25 -11.06
CA ARG A 425 27.27 -14.63 -10.86
C ARG A 425 27.24 -13.23 -10.22
N ALA A 426 26.29 -12.92 -9.33
CA ALA A 426 26.26 -11.60 -8.69
C ALA A 426 27.60 -11.30 -8.00
N LEU A 427 28.17 -10.11 -8.24
CA LEU A 427 29.36 -9.70 -7.50
C LEU A 427 29.06 -9.71 -6.00
N LYS A 428 30.05 -10.12 -5.21
CA LYS A 428 29.94 -10.18 -3.75
C LYS A 428 29.48 -8.85 -3.12
N ASP A 429 29.77 -7.71 -3.77
CA ASP A 429 29.36 -6.38 -3.31
C ASP A 429 27.89 -6.10 -3.58
N PHE A 430 27.34 -6.56 -4.71
CA PHE A 430 25.90 -6.51 -4.99
C PHE A 430 25.11 -7.26 -3.91
N LEU A 431 25.53 -8.47 -3.54
CA LEU A 431 24.87 -9.26 -2.49
C LEU A 431 24.92 -8.55 -1.13
N MET A 432 26.00 -7.84 -0.80
CA MET A 432 26.05 -7.03 0.42
C MET A 432 25.09 -5.84 0.36
N ARG A 433 24.97 -5.16 -0.80
CA ARG A 433 23.96 -4.09 -0.98
C ARG A 433 22.55 -4.63 -0.84
N VAL A 434 22.26 -5.81 -1.40
CA VAL A 434 20.96 -6.50 -1.25
C VAL A 434 20.64 -6.73 0.23
N ARG A 435 21.58 -7.26 1.02
CA ARG A 435 21.35 -7.53 2.45
C ARG A 435 21.16 -6.25 3.28
N LEU A 436 21.85 -5.16 2.93
CA LEU A 436 21.58 -3.85 3.55
C LEU A 436 20.19 -3.31 3.18
N CYS A 437 19.82 -3.39 1.90
CA CYS A 437 18.51 -2.96 1.44
C CYS A 437 17.40 -3.77 2.10
N GLU A 438 17.57 -5.09 2.20
CA GLU A 438 16.65 -5.98 2.91
C GLU A 438 16.45 -5.56 4.37
N ALA A 439 17.52 -5.27 5.10
CA ALA A 439 17.43 -4.78 6.47
C ALA A 439 16.59 -3.49 6.58
N VAL A 440 16.89 -2.51 5.72
CA VAL A 440 16.14 -1.24 5.64
C VAL A 440 14.66 -1.49 5.28
N GLU A 441 14.39 -2.44 4.39
CA GLU A 441 13.04 -2.77 3.92
C GLU A 441 12.24 -3.59 4.95
N LEU A 442 12.89 -4.36 5.84
CA LEU A 442 12.26 -4.97 7.02
C LEU A 442 11.76 -3.89 7.99
N VAL A 443 12.58 -2.87 8.25
CA VAL A 443 12.16 -1.70 9.05
C VAL A 443 10.98 -0.99 8.38
N LYS A 444 10.99 -0.81 7.06
CA LYS A 444 9.84 -0.26 6.34
C LYS A 444 8.58 -1.11 6.51
N CYS A 445 8.70 -2.43 6.52
CA CYS A 445 7.58 -3.32 6.81
C CYS A 445 7.03 -3.10 8.22
N ALA A 446 7.90 -3.01 9.23
CA ALA A 446 7.52 -2.69 10.61
C ALA A 446 6.74 -1.36 10.68
N VAL A 447 7.26 -0.32 10.02
CA VAL A 447 6.68 1.03 10.00
C VAL A 447 5.36 1.13 9.25
N ARG A 448 5.18 0.39 8.15
CA ARG A 448 4.06 0.65 7.21
C ARG A 448 3.00 -0.43 7.18
N ARG A 449 3.27 -1.63 7.70
CA ARG A 449 2.48 -2.82 7.37
C ARG A 449 2.00 -3.62 8.56
N VAL A 450 2.64 -3.53 9.73
CA VAL A 450 2.13 -4.19 10.94
C VAL A 450 0.88 -3.43 11.41
N PRO A 451 -0.31 -4.07 11.45
CA PRO A 451 -1.54 -3.36 11.77
C PRO A 451 -1.59 -2.96 13.25
N LEU A 452 -1.70 -1.66 13.52
CA LEU A 452 -1.66 -1.09 14.87
C LEU A 452 -2.71 -1.66 15.85
N PHE A 453 -3.80 -2.21 15.32
CA PHE A 453 -4.89 -2.77 16.10
C PHE A 453 -4.71 -4.27 16.43
N GLU A 454 -3.72 -4.97 15.86
CA GLU A 454 -3.45 -6.38 16.16
C GLU A 454 -2.75 -6.54 17.51
N ASN A 455 -3.12 -7.56 18.32
CA ASN A 455 -2.64 -7.78 19.70
C ASN A 455 -1.11 -7.85 19.80
N ASP A 456 -0.48 -8.42 18.78
CA ASP A 456 0.95 -8.69 18.64
C ASP A 456 1.70 -7.57 17.90
N TRP A 457 1.08 -6.40 17.63
CA TRP A 457 1.72 -5.30 16.90
C TRP A 457 3.10 -4.94 17.47
N ALA A 458 3.21 -4.84 18.80
CA ALA A 458 4.45 -4.47 19.46
C ALA A 458 5.54 -5.54 19.28
N LEU A 459 5.17 -6.81 19.48
CA LEU A 459 6.04 -7.96 19.30
C LEU A 459 6.55 -8.05 17.85
N ARG A 460 5.63 -8.07 16.88
CA ARG A 460 5.98 -8.16 15.44
C ARG A 460 6.82 -6.98 14.97
N THR A 461 6.59 -5.78 15.51
CA THR A 461 7.40 -4.60 15.19
C THR A 461 8.83 -4.77 15.71
N ALA A 462 8.99 -5.23 16.95
CA ALA A 462 10.31 -5.50 17.54
C ALA A 462 11.05 -6.61 16.79
N GLU A 463 10.39 -7.74 16.49
CA GLU A 463 10.98 -8.86 15.76
C GLU A 463 11.51 -8.46 14.37
N LEU A 464 10.80 -7.60 13.63
CA LEU A 464 11.27 -7.11 12.34
C LEU A 464 12.50 -6.20 12.47
N VAL A 465 12.57 -5.40 13.53
CA VAL A 465 13.73 -4.53 13.83
C VAL A 465 14.93 -5.37 14.28
N GLU A 466 14.72 -6.40 15.10
CA GLU A 466 15.75 -7.35 15.53
C GLU A 466 16.32 -8.14 14.33
N ARG A 467 15.46 -8.62 13.41
CA ARG A 467 15.91 -9.25 12.16
C ARG A 467 16.73 -8.28 11.32
N SER A 468 16.28 -7.03 11.17
CA SER A 468 17.07 -5.99 10.50
C SER A 468 18.45 -5.79 11.15
N GLN A 469 18.53 -5.84 12.48
CA GLN A 469 19.80 -5.70 13.21
C GLN A 469 20.76 -6.85 12.90
N ALA A 470 20.27 -8.09 12.90
CA ALA A 470 21.07 -9.27 12.57
C ALA A 470 21.71 -9.14 11.18
N LEU A 471 20.93 -8.73 10.18
CA LEU A 471 21.40 -8.52 8.81
C LEU A 471 22.51 -7.47 8.70
N ILE A 472 22.31 -6.32 9.35
CA ILE A 472 23.30 -5.23 9.37
C ILE A 472 24.60 -5.70 10.03
N HIS A 473 24.50 -6.47 11.11
CA HIS A 473 25.67 -7.03 11.78
C HIS A 473 26.42 -8.05 10.90
N ASP A 474 25.71 -8.90 10.15
CA ASP A 474 26.33 -9.85 9.21
C ASP A 474 27.06 -9.15 8.05
N VAL A 475 26.46 -8.10 7.49
CA VAL A 475 27.13 -7.28 6.46
C VAL A 475 28.37 -6.61 7.03
N GLN A 476 28.27 -6.01 8.23
CA GLN A 476 29.40 -5.39 8.90
C GLN A 476 30.54 -6.39 9.15
N ARG A 477 30.22 -7.57 9.68
CA ARG A 477 31.21 -8.64 9.91
C ARG A 477 31.92 -9.02 8.61
N THR A 478 31.17 -9.15 7.53
CA THR A 478 31.73 -9.47 6.20
C THR A 478 32.67 -8.38 5.69
N LEU A 479 32.37 -7.10 5.93
CA LEU A 479 33.23 -5.98 5.53
C LEU A 479 34.51 -5.88 6.38
N VAL A 480 34.42 -6.15 7.69
CA VAL A 480 35.59 -6.23 8.58
C VAL A 480 36.53 -7.33 8.12
N LEU A 481 36.01 -8.53 7.83
CA LEU A 481 36.81 -9.66 7.34
C LEU A 481 37.50 -9.38 6.00
N ARG A 482 37.00 -8.42 5.21
CA ARG A 482 37.61 -7.97 3.95
C ARG A 482 38.59 -6.81 4.10
N GLY A 483 38.88 -6.37 5.33
CA GLY A 483 39.75 -5.22 5.58
C GLY A 483 39.17 -3.87 5.15
N ARG A 484 37.88 -3.81 4.77
CA ARG A 484 37.18 -2.56 4.40
C ARG A 484 36.61 -1.81 5.62
N PHE A 485 36.85 -2.33 6.81
CA PHE A 485 36.40 -1.75 8.07
C PHE A 485 37.49 -1.96 9.14
N PRO A 486 38.06 -0.91 9.76
CA PRO A 486 38.93 -1.07 10.91
C PRO A 486 38.12 -1.65 12.08
N LEU A 487 38.67 -2.60 12.83
CA LEU A 487 38.09 -3.10 14.09
C LEU A 487 37.96 -1.93 15.08
N ALA A 488 36.82 -1.23 15.06
CA ALA A 488 36.52 -0.15 15.98
C ALA A 488 35.69 -0.67 17.16
N ARG A 489 36.04 -0.15 18.34
CA ARG A 489 35.68 -0.55 19.71
C ARG A 489 34.23 -1.05 19.87
N SER A 490 34.14 -2.21 20.52
CA SER A 490 32.96 -2.84 21.14
C SER A 490 31.70 -1.97 21.16
N PHE A 491 30.77 -2.28 20.26
CA PHE A 491 29.36 -2.12 20.55
C PHE A 491 29.06 -3.03 21.75
N ASP A 492 28.68 -2.46 22.90
CA ASP A 492 28.39 -3.25 24.10
C ASP A 492 27.09 -4.05 23.89
N PRO A 493 27.15 -5.40 23.79
CA PRO A 493 25.96 -6.23 23.64
C PRO A 493 25.08 -6.23 24.89
N ARG A 494 25.54 -5.66 26.03
CA ARG A 494 24.76 -5.55 27.26
C ARG A 494 23.77 -4.38 27.27
N SER A 495 23.72 -3.59 26.21
CA SER A 495 22.61 -2.68 25.94
C SER A 495 21.39 -3.39 25.30
N ALA A 496 21.53 -4.68 24.94
CA ALA A 496 20.38 -5.56 24.77
C ALA A 496 19.71 -5.78 26.12
N GLY A 497 18.68 -4.98 26.39
CA GLY A 497 17.78 -5.21 27.50
C GLY A 497 17.36 -6.67 27.49
N LYS A 498 17.66 -7.39 28.59
CA LYS A 498 17.13 -8.72 28.85
C LYS A 498 15.65 -8.74 28.47
N SER A 499 15.29 -9.60 27.54
CA SER A 499 13.90 -9.96 27.26
C SER A 499 13.19 -10.22 28.60
N ARG A 500 12.34 -9.27 28.99
CA ARG A 500 11.43 -9.35 30.13
C ARG A 500 10.01 -9.21 29.60
N TYR A 501 9.64 -10.08 28.66
CA TYR A 501 8.24 -10.26 28.28
C TYR A 501 7.98 -11.75 28.00
N LEU A 502 8.14 -12.54 29.06
CA LEU A 502 7.45 -13.82 29.25
C LEU A 502 7.03 -13.86 30.72
N HIS A 503 5.88 -13.22 31.00
CA HIS A 503 4.88 -13.61 32.01
C HIS A 503 3.58 -12.86 31.69
#